data_AF-A0A059WVC4-F1
#
_entry.id   AF-A0A059WVC4-F1
#
_cell.length_a   1.000
_cell.length_b   1.000
_cell.length_c   1.000
_cell.angle_alpha   90.00
_cell.angle_beta   90.00
_cell.angle_gamma   90.00
#
_symmetry.space_group_name_H-M   'P 1'
#
loop_
_entity.id
_entity.type
_entity.pdbx_description
1 polymer ?
#
loop_
_entity_poly.entity_id
_entity_poly.type
_entity_poly.pdbx_seq_one_letter_code
_entity_poly.pdbx_strand_id
1 'polypeptide(L)'
;MKLTPEERKKQEHYRDARFTKQYDSIWQSVGKCVFCDLRDKYIFFEENGIVMTISLYAYIDGHFMIVPRRHIRSPKELTQLEWDTIRKFFYIAKKLIREVYDIKGMQLVQKDGSEAQSTVDQHLHFHCIPFDAPDLCEWNYRKLQFTPLENAERYRQAKKKIVSLDKKFDSKYKNTSAIRVVCDAIIVNEKNQVLLQERKAHLKLVPDSLTLPGGGVDNFDVPLEAELAREIAEETGLDISHKPISLIDSRLGGTTITRQVTHLDLAYPVSNHFLWNTYIITDVTSTATLTPGGDCDALVWMDINEAVAHERISPGIQKVLKKVKL
;
A
#
# COMPACT_ATOMS: atom_id res chain seq x y z
N MET A 1 2.18 -3.26 29.70
CA MET A 1 3.05 -4.43 29.41
C MET A 1 4.02 -4.61 30.57
N LYS A 2 4.11 -5.78 31.21
CA LYS A 2 5.11 -6.00 32.27
C LYS A 2 6.46 -6.26 31.61
N LEU A 3 7.37 -5.27 31.65
CA LEU A 3 8.71 -5.40 31.09
C LEU A 3 9.63 -6.16 32.07
N THR A 4 10.57 -6.94 31.54
CA THR A 4 11.66 -7.49 32.36
C THR A 4 12.53 -6.35 32.89
N PRO A 5 13.26 -6.54 34.00
CA PRO A 5 14.18 -5.52 34.52
C PRO A 5 15.21 -5.06 33.49
N GLU A 6 15.73 -5.98 32.68
CA GLU A 6 16.66 -5.70 31.58
C GLU A 6 16.02 -4.85 30.49
N GLU A 7 14.82 -5.21 30.06
CA GLU A 7 14.09 -4.48 29.02
C GLU A 7 13.70 -3.08 29.50
N ARG A 8 13.34 -2.93 30.79
CA ARG A 8 13.08 -1.62 31.40
C ARG A 8 14.32 -0.74 31.36
N LYS A 9 15.46 -1.26 31.80
CA LYS A 9 16.75 -0.53 31.76
C LYS A 9 17.12 -0.12 30.34
N LYS A 10 16.80 -0.97 29.35
CA LYS A 10 17.01 -0.67 27.94
C LYS A 10 16.10 0.44 27.43
N GLN A 11 14.81 0.46 27.80
CA GLN A 11 13.91 1.58 27.46
C GLN A 11 14.38 2.89 28.09
N GLU A 12 14.80 2.85 29.36
CA GLU A 12 15.36 4.02 30.06
C GLU A 12 16.60 4.55 29.33
N HIS A 13 17.50 3.67 28.90
CA HIS A 13 18.65 4.05 28.10
C HIS A 13 18.25 4.73 26.78
N TYR A 14 17.27 4.19 26.03
CA TYR A 14 16.78 4.82 24.80
C TYR A 14 16.23 6.23 25.02
N ARG A 15 15.41 6.40 26.06
CA ARG A 15 14.84 7.71 26.45
C ARG A 15 15.93 8.72 26.81
N ASP A 16 16.92 8.31 27.59
CA ASP A 16 17.89 9.23 28.21
C ASP A 16 19.19 9.39 27.40
N ALA A 17 19.38 8.64 26.31
CA ALA A 17 20.63 8.60 25.55
C ALA A 17 21.11 9.96 25.03
N ARG A 18 20.18 10.86 24.65
CA ARG A 18 20.52 12.21 24.15
C ARG A 18 20.94 13.16 25.28
N PHE A 19 20.33 13.06 26.45
CA PHE A 19 20.69 13.86 27.62
C PHE A 19 22.01 13.40 28.24
N THR A 20 22.23 12.09 28.28
CA THR A 20 23.43 11.49 28.85
C THR A 20 24.64 11.50 27.89
N LYS A 21 24.49 12.06 26.68
CA LYS A 21 25.48 12.06 25.59
C LYS A 21 25.99 10.65 25.20
N GLN A 22 25.26 9.62 25.57
CA GLN A 22 25.59 8.24 25.20
C GLN A 22 25.25 7.95 23.74
N TYR A 23 24.37 8.75 23.12
CA TYR A 23 23.97 8.59 21.73
C TYR A 23 25.15 8.52 20.75
N ASP A 24 26.17 9.38 20.91
CA ASP A 24 27.32 9.41 20.00
C ASP A 24 28.18 8.14 20.09
N SER A 25 28.09 7.41 21.21
CA SER A 25 28.78 6.13 21.43
C SER A 25 28.02 4.89 20.93
N ILE A 26 26.75 5.06 20.50
CA ILE A 26 25.88 3.96 20.03
C ILE A 26 26.22 3.56 18.58
N TRP A 27 27.20 4.21 17.96
CA TRP A 27 27.70 3.87 16.64
C TRP A 27 28.59 2.62 16.64
N GLN A 28 27.96 1.45 16.62
CA GLN A 28 28.59 0.22 16.12
C GLN A 28 27.64 -0.42 15.12
N SER A 29 27.94 -0.25 13.83
CA SER A 29 27.33 -1.05 12.77
C SER A 29 27.84 -2.48 12.88
N VAL A 30 27.15 -3.32 13.67
CA VAL A 30 26.97 -4.71 13.25
C VAL A 30 26.37 -4.61 11.86
N GLY A 31 27.09 -5.06 10.81
CA GLY A 31 26.84 -4.77 9.38
C GLY A 31 25.47 -5.20 8.82
N LYS A 32 24.38 -4.76 9.44
CA LYS A 32 22.97 -5.02 9.19
C LYS A 32 22.23 -3.69 9.34
N CYS A 33 21.29 -3.42 8.44
CA CYS A 33 20.47 -2.21 8.51
C CYS A 33 19.47 -2.30 9.66
N VAL A 34 19.44 -1.27 10.52
CA VAL A 34 18.53 -1.18 11.68
C VAL A 34 17.05 -1.10 11.31
N PHE A 35 16.72 -0.60 10.11
CA PHE A 35 15.34 -0.53 9.62
C PHE A 35 14.90 -1.79 8.87
N CYS A 36 15.84 -2.61 8.39
CA CYS A 36 15.52 -3.96 7.92
C CYS A 36 15.24 -4.89 9.10
N ASP A 37 15.92 -4.69 10.23
CA ASP A 37 15.70 -5.41 11.49
C ASP A 37 14.79 -4.63 12.46
N LEU A 38 13.80 -3.92 11.90
CA LEU A 38 12.86 -3.14 12.68
C LEU A 38 12.02 -4.08 13.57
N ARG A 39 11.96 -3.79 14.87
CA ARG A 39 11.21 -4.63 15.81
C ARG A 39 9.74 -4.25 15.80
N ASP A 40 8.87 -5.22 15.53
CA ASP A 40 7.42 -5.00 15.40
C ASP A 40 6.79 -4.32 16.61
N LYS A 41 7.31 -4.53 17.83
CA LYS A 41 6.80 -3.91 19.06
C LYS A 41 6.84 -2.37 19.10
N TYR A 42 7.59 -1.73 18.19
CA TYR A 42 7.65 -0.27 18.07
C TYR A 42 6.84 0.27 16.88
N ILE A 43 6.32 -0.62 16.04
CA ILE A 43 5.43 -0.30 14.95
C ILE A 43 4.02 -0.19 15.52
N PHE A 44 3.32 0.88 15.16
CA PHE A 44 1.94 1.07 15.59
C PHE A 44 0.97 1.21 14.41
N PHE A 45 1.48 1.40 13.19
CA PHE A 45 0.66 1.41 12.00
C PHE A 45 1.46 0.96 10.79
N GLU A 46 0.85 0.18 9.90
CA GLU A 46 1.49 -0.35 8.71
C GLU A 46 0.46 -0.47 7.58
N GLU A 47 0.84 -0.06 6.37
CA GLU A 47 0.02 -0.15 5.17
C GLU A 47 0.94 -0.19 3.95
N ASN A 48 0.64 -1.05 2.97
CA ASN A 48 1.37 -1.13 1.68
C ASN A 48 2.90 -1.17 1.79
N GLY A 49 3.44 -1.89 2.79
CA GLY A 49 4.88 -1.99 3.00
C GLY A 49 5.54 -0.73 3.58
N ILE A 50 4.76 0.26 4.04
CA ILE A 50 5.21 1.44 4.76
C ILE A 50 4.76 1.34 6.22
N VAL A 51 5.68 1.59 7.15
CA VAL A 51 5.42 1.51 8.60
C VAL A 51 5.55 2.87 9.27
N MET A 52 4.71 3.12 10.28
CA MET A 52 4.88 4.16 11.29
C MET A 52 5.43 3.51 12.56
N THR A 53 6.64 3.92 12.97
CA THR A 53 7.38 3.31 14.07
C THR A 53 7.99 4.36 14.99
N ILE A 54 7.98 4.12 16.30
CA ILE A 54 8.55 5.05 17.29
C ILE A 54 10.06 5.22 17.06
N SER A 55 10.55 6.46 17.16
CA SER A 55 11.98 6.73 17.12
C SER A 55 12.60 6.35 18.46
N LEU A 56 13.50 5.36 18.46
CA LEU A 56 14.14 4.90 19.69
C LEU A 56 14.99 5.99 20.35
N TYR A 57 15.58 6.87 19.55
CA TYR A 57 16.38 8.00 20.01
C TYR A 57 15.68 9.30 19.61
N ALA A 58 14.48 9.47 20.16
CA ALA A 58 13.61 10.61 19.92
C ALA A 58 14.27 11.95 20.27
N TYR A 59 13.83 13.04 19.61
CA TYR A 59 14.26 14.40 19.96
C TYR A 59 13.34 15.02 21.02
N ILE A 60 12.08 14.61 20.98
CA ILE A 60 10.98 15.03 21.85
C ILE A 60 9.97 13.88 21.90
N ASP A 61 9.17 13.82 22.97
CA ASP A 61 8.06 12.88 23.08
C ASP A 61 7.11 12.99 21.88
N GLY A 62 6.66 11.85 21.38
CA GLY A 62 5.84 11.76 20.16
C GLY A 62 6.61 11.74 18.85
N HIS A 63 7.94 11.79 18.85
CA HIS A 63 8.74 11.59 17.64
C HIS A 63 8.66 10.13 17.15
N PHE A 64 8.14 9.94 15.94
CA PHE A 64 8.16 8.67 15.21
C PHE A 64 8.64 8.86 13.77
N MET A 65 8.85 7.75 13.08
CA MET A 65 9.34 7.71 11.70
C MET A 65 8.36 6.97 10.78
N ILE A 66 8.32 7.40 9.53
CA ILE A 66 7.67 6.69 8.42
C ILE A 66 8.78 6.03 7.59
N VAL A 67 8.73 4.70 7.45
CA VAL A 67 9.82 3.90 6.89
C VAL A 67 9.26 2.85 5.92
N PRO A 68 9.82 2.68 4.71
CA PRO A 68 9.51 1.53 3.87
C PRO A 68 10.16 0.26 4.44
N ARG A 69 9.43 -0.86 4.43
CA ARG A 69 9.98 -2.20 4.74
C ARG A 69 11.11 -2.56 3.78
N ARG A 70 10.97 -2.17 2.51
CA ARG A 70 11.97 -2.41 1.47
C ARG A 70 13.22 -1.58 1.74
N HIS A 71 14.39 -2.20 1.61
CA HIS A 71 15.68 -1.52 1.74
C HIS A 71 15.94 -0.65 0.52
N ILE A 72 15.48 0.60 0.57
CA ILE A 72 15.72 1.61 -0.45
C ILE A 72 16.39 2.81 0.19
N ARG A 73 17.28 3.48 -0.54
CA ARG A 73 18.05 4.61 -0.01
C ARG A 73 17.39 5.94 -0.35
N SER A 74 16.77 6.02 -1.52
CA SER A 74 16.26 7.28 -2.06
C SER A 74 14.75 7.27 -2.23
N PRO A 75 14.06 8.41 -2.02
CA PRO A 75 12.64 8.54 -2.40
C PRO A 75 12.39 8.27 -3.89
N LYS A 76 13.44 8.37 -4.73
CA LYS A 76 13.36 8.05 -6.16
C LYS A 76 13.10 6.57 -6.42
N GLU A 77 13.33 5.69 -5.46
CA GLU A 77 13.17 4.24 -5.60
C GLU A 77 11.79 3.75 -5.17
N LEU A 78 11.01 4.62 -4.51
CA LEU A 78 9.63 4.33 -4.12
C LEU A 78 8.77 4.04 -5.35
N THR A 79 7.87 3.08 -5.19
CA THR A 79 6.72 2.88 -6.07
C THR A 79 5.68 3.98 -5.84
N GLN A 80 4.72 4.17 -6.76
CA GLN A 80 3.66 5.16 -6.53
C GLN A 80 2.79 4.80 -5.32
N LEU A 81 2.47 3.51 -5.13
CA LEU A 81 1.69 3.05 -3.98
C LEU A 81 2.39 3.39 -2.66
N GLU A 82 3.71 3.18 -2.58
CA GLU A 82 4.52 3.58 -1.44
C GLU A 82 4.49 5.12 -1.25
N TRP A 83 4.60 5.90 -2.34
CA TRP A 83 4.49 7.38 -2.30
C TRP A 83 3.15 7.87 -1.76
N ASP A 84 2.04 7.32 -2.25
CA ASP A 84 0.70 7.70 -1.82
C ASP A 84 0.44 7.31 -0.37
N THR A 85 0.97 6.16 0.05
CA THR A 85 0.90 5.72 1.44
C THR A 85 1.71 6.62 2.35
N ILE A 86 2.93 7.01 1.97
CA ILE A 86 3.74 7.98 2.72
C ILE A 86 3.02 9.33 2.82
N ARG A 87 2.42 9.82 1.73
CA ARG A 87 1.61 11.06 1.74
C ARG A 87 0.43 10.97 2.72
N LYS A 88 -0.29 9.85 2.69
CA LYS A 88 -1.38 9.57 3.64
C LYS A 88 -0.84 9.54 5.08
N PHE A 89 0.31 8.93 5.30
CA PHE A 89 0.92 8.83 6.62
C PHE A 89 1.38 10.19 7.13
N PHE A 90 1.87 11.12 6.29
CA PHE A 90 2.13 12.50 6.70
C PHE A 90 0.87 13.22 7.19
N TYR A 91 -0.26 13.00 6.53
CA TYR A 91 -1.54 13.56 6.97
C TYR A 91 -1.99 12.98 8.32
N ILE A 92 -1.90 11.66 8.49
CA ILE A 92 -2.21 10.97 9.75
C ILE A 92 -1.28 11.44 10.86
N ALA A 93 0.03 11.50 10.59
CA ALA A 93 1.07 11.87 11.53
C ALA A 93 0.79 13.21 12.22
N LYS A 94 0.49 14.25 11.42
CA LYS A 94 0.16 15.58 11.94
C LYS A 94 -1.05 15.55 12.89
N LYS A 95 -2.07 14.75 12.57
CA LYS A 95 -3.28 14.63 13.39
C LYS A 95 -3.02 13.84 14.67
N LEU A 96 -2.27 12.73 14.57
CA LEU A 96 -1.93 11.90 15.72
C LEU A 96 -1.08 12.65 16.74
N ILE A 97 -0.08 13.43 16.29
CA ILE A 97 0.76 14.23 17.20
C ILE A 97 -0.11 15.21 17.99
N ARG A 98 -1.05 15.88 17.32
CA ARG A 98 -1.98 16.79 17.99
C ARG A 98 -2.90 16.06 18.97
N GLU A 99 -3.44 14.92 18.59
CA GLU A 99 -4.38 14.16 19.43
C GLU A 99 -3.71 13.59 20.68
N VAL A 100 -2.51 13.01 20.53
CA VAL A 100 -1.83 12.28 21.61
C VAL A 100 -1.03 13.20 22.53
N TYR A 101 -0.43 14.27 21.99
CA TYR A 101 0.50 15.14 22.71
C TYR A 101 0.04 16.61 22.83
N ASP A 102 -1.12 16.99 22.26
CA ASP A 102 -1.61 18.38 22.17
C ASP A 102 -0.62 19.36 21.49
N ILE A 103 0.28 18.84 20.66
CA ILE A 103 1.26 19.65 19.92
C ILE A 103 0.73 19.94 18.51
N LYS A 104 0.65 21.23 18.16
CA LYS A 104 0.15 21.68 16.84
C LYS A 104 1.23 21.70 15.76
N GLY A 105 2.48 21.90 16.15
CA GLY A 105 3.63 21.96 15.25
C GLY A 105 4.21 20.57 14.98
N MET A 106 4.67 20.35 13.76
CA MET A 106 5.40 19.14 13.38
C MET A 106 6.46 19.52 12.35
N GLN A 107 7.70 19.09 12.58
CA GLN A 107 8.73 19.05 11.56
C GLN A 107 8.68 17.69 10.85
N LEU A 108 8.59 17.73 9.53
CA LEU A 108 8.79 16.56 8.68
C LEU A 108 10.19 16.63 8.10
N VAL A 109 11.07 15.71 8.49
CA VAL A 109 12.49 15.77 8.12
C VAL A 109 12.91 14.48 7.42
N GLN A 110 13.47 14.62 6.22
CA GLN A 110 14.20 13.56 5.54
C GLN A 110 15.64 14.03 5.36
N LYS A 111 16.59 13.20 5.78
CA LYS A 111 18.02 13.50 5.69
C LYS A 111 18.66 12.54 4.68
N ASP A 112 19.28 13.08 3.65
CA ASP A 112 20.00 12.32 2.61
C ASP A 112 21.50 12.53 2.76
N GLY A 113 22.22 11.48 3.17
CA GLY A 113 23.66 11.49 3.39
C GLY A 113 24.12 11.92 4.79
N SER A 114 25.35 11.55 5.12
CA SER A 114 25.99 11.83 6.42
C SER A 114 26.19 13.34 6.67
N GLU A 115 26.52 14.12 5.65
CA GLU A 115 26.65 15.59 5.75
C GLU A 115 25.32 16.28 6.12
N ALA A 116 24.19 15.68 5.73
CA ALA A 116 22.86 16.10 6.16
C ALA A 116 22.50 15.61 7.58
N GLN A 117 23.48 15.08 8.31
CA GLN A 117 23.34 14.52 9.67
C GLN A 117 22.39 13.32 9.72
N SER A 118 22.33 12.53 8.64
CA SER A 118 21.64 11.24 8.65
C SER A 118 22.52 10.19 9.30
N THR A 119 22.09 9.67 10.44
CA THR A 119 22.79 8.59 11.17
C THR A 119 22.58 7.23 10.48
N VAL A 120 21.49 7.08 9.73
CA VAL A 120 21.18 5.87 8.94
C VAL A 120 20.95 6.29 7.50
N ASP A 121 22.01 6.41 6.71
CA ASP A 121 21.95 7.04 5.39
C ASP A 121 21.75 6.06 4.22
N GLN A 122 21.72 4.75 4.50
CA GLN A 122 21.50 3.70 3.50
C GLN A 122 20.04 3.21 3.41
N HIS A 123 19.15 3.71 4.27
CA HIS A 123 17.74 3.30 4.26
C HIS A 123 16.85 4.51 4.52
N LEU A 124 15.95 4.77 3.57
CA LEU A 124 15.03 5.89 3.55
C LEU A 124 14.13 5.89 4.78
N HIS A 125 14.02 7.04 5.44
CA HIS A 125 13.09 7.24 6.54
C HIS A 125 12.72 8.72 6.62
N PHE A 126 11.49 8.99 7.04
CA PHE A 126 10.98 10.34 7.25
C PHE A 126 10.66 10.51 8.73
N HIS A 127 11.30 11.48 9.38
CA HIS A 127 11.02 11.83 10.76
C HIS A 127 9.77 12.70 10.85
N CYS A 128 8.83 12.31 11.69
CA CYS A 128 7.71 13.13 12.14
C CYS A 128 8.01 13.58 13.56
N ILE A 129 8.57 14.78 13.70
CA ILE A 129 9.04 15.31 14.98
C ILE A 129 8.01 16.35 15.46
N PRO A 130 7.33 16.15 16.60
CA PRO A 130 6.55 17.21 17.23
C PRO A 130 7.41 18.47 17.44
N PHE A 131 6.81 19.64 17.30
CA PHE A 131 7.52 20.90 17.44
C PHE A 131 6.69 21.86 18.31
N ASP A 132 7.01 21.91 19.59
CA ASP A 132 6.32 22.69 20.61
C ASP A 132 6.97 24.06 20.85
N ALA A 133 8.30 24.16 20.71
CA ALA A 133 9.06 25.37 20.94
C ALA A 133 10.25 25.55 19.96
N PRO A 134 10.66 26.80 19.66
CA PRO A 134 11.70 27.07 18.67
C PRO A 134 13.11 26.63 19.08
N ASP A 135 13.36 26.42 20.37
CA ASP A 135 14.65 25.97 20.92
C ASP A 135 14.95 24.49 20.65
N LEU A 136 13.98 23.73 20.15
CA LEU A 136 14.19 22.36 19.66
C LEU A 136 15.10 22.32 18.42
N CYS A 137 15.23 23.42 17.67
CA CYS A 137 16.08 23.48 16.47
C CYS A 137 16.71 24.88 16.29
N GLU A 138 18.04 24.92 16.19
CA GLU A 138 18.80 26.16 15.97
C GLU A 138 19.22 26.32 14.49
N TRP A 139 18.87 27.47 13.89
CA TRP A 139 19.23 27.81 12.52
C TRP A 139 20.45 28.75 12.47
N ASN A 140 21.53 28.27 11.87
CA ASN A 140 22.74 29.08 11.62
C ASN A 140 22.67 29.78 10.26
N TYR A 141 22.22 31.03 10.24
CA TYR A 141 22.09 31.82 9.01
C TYR A 141 23.45 32.02 8.30
N ARG A 142 23.43 31.92 6.98
CA ARG A 142 24.62 32.09 6.12
C ARG A 142 24.49 33.37 5.30
N LYS A 143 25.61 34.05 5.08
CA LYS A 143 25.65 35.20 4.17
C LYS A 143 25.34 34.71 2.75
N LEU A 144 24.21 35.15 2.21
CA LEU A 144 23.75 34.76 0.88
C LEU A 144 24.61 35.43 -0.19
N GLN A 145 24.99 34.66 -1.21
CA GLN A 145 25.77 35.16 -2.35
C GLN A 145 24.88 35.81 -3.43
N PHE A 146 23.61 35.42 -3.53
CA PHE A 146 22.71 35.81 -4.61
C PHE A 146 21.41 36.40 -4.06
N THR A 147 20.87 37.38 -4.78
CA THR A 147 19.53 37.91 -4.55
C THR A 147 18.46 36.86 -4.90
N PRO A 148 17.21 37.01 -4.40
CA PRO A 148 16.11 36.10 -4.75
C PRO A 148 15.87 35.97 -6.27
N LEU A 149 16.01 37.05 -7.04
CA LEU A 149 15.83 37.03 -8.50
C LEU A 149 16.96 36.29 -9.21
N GLU A 150 18.21 36.48 -8.78
CA GLU A 150 19.36 35.74 -9.32
C GLU A 150 19.26 34.23 -9.02
N ASN A 151 18.80 33.87 -7.82
CA ASN A 151 18.54 32.47 -7.47
C ASN A 151 17.43 31.87 -8.35
N ALA A 152 16.33 32.58 -8.57
CA ALA A 152 15.27 32.14 -9.47
C ALA A 152 15.81 31.93 -10.90
N GLU A 153 16.62 32.85 -11.40
CA GLU A 153 17.19 32.76 -12.74
C GLU A 153 18.14 31.56 -12.91
N ARG A 154 18.95 31.25 -11.89
CA ARG A 154 19.79 30.04 -11.88
C ARG A 154 18.97 28.76 -12.07
N TYR A 155 17.80 28.66 -11.44
CA TYR A 155 16.90 27.52 -11.68
C TYR A 155 16.27 27.58 -13.08
N ARG A 156 15.90 28.76 -13.58
CA ARG A 156 15.36 28.91 -14.95
C ARG A 156 16.36 28.51 -16.03
N GLN A 157 17.65 28.76 -15.82
CA GLN A 157 18.71 28.29 -16.73
C GLN A 157 18.72 26.75 -16.84
N ALA A 158 18.33 26.03 -15.78
CA ALA A 158 18.16 24.58 -15.79
C ALA A 158 16.83 24.09 -16.43
N LYS A 159 16.06 24.95 -17.12
CA LYS A 159 14.74 24.60 -17.70
C LYS A 159 14.70 23.30 -18.49
N LYS A 160 15.73 23.02 -19.32
CA LYS A 160 15.81 21.77 -20.09
C LYS A 160 15.87 20.54 -19.17
N LYS A 161 16.61 20.65 -18.06
CA LYS A 161 16.73 19.59 -17.06
C LYS A 161 15.44 19.42 -16.27
N ILE A 162 14.78 20.51 -15.89
CA ILE A 162 13.47 20.48 -15.21
C ILE A 162 12.45 19.71 -16.07
N VAL A 163 12.27 20.11 -17.33
CA VAL A 163 11.35 19.44 -18.26
C VAL A 163 11.73 17.97 -18.48
N SER A 164 13.04 17.66 -18.56
CA SER A 164 13.48 16.27 -18.68
C SER A 164 13.18 15.43 -17.44
N LEU A 165 13.28 15.99 -16.23
CA LEU A 165 12.99 15.29 -14.98
C LEU A 165 11.49 15.09 -14.79
N ASP A 166 10.70 16.10 -15.14
CA ASP A 166 9.23 16.06 -15.15
C ASP A 166 8.71 14.91 -16.05
N LYS A 167 9.14 14.87 -17.31
CA LYS A 167 8.81 13.76 -18.23
C LYS A 167 9.24 12.39 -17.70
N LYS A 168 10.38 12.29 -17.03
CA LYS A 168 10.86 11.03 -16.43
C LYS A 168 9.99 10.61 -15.24
N PHE A 169 9.55 11.58 -14.44
CA PHE A 169 8.62 11.33 -13.34
C PHE A 169 7.30 10.80 -13.89
N ASP A 170 6.69 11.51 -14.83
CA ASP A 170 5.43 11.10 -15.45
C ASP A 170 5.54 9.73 -16.10
N SER A 171 6.62 9.48 -16.86
CA SER A 171 6.84 8.16 -17.46
C SER A 171 6.98 7.05 -16.42
N LYS A 172 7.53 7.35 -15.24
CA LYS A 172 7.72 6.37 -14.17
C LYS A 172 6.42 6.11 -13.39
N TYR A 173 5.57 7.13 -13.23
CA TYR A 173 4.40 7.09 -12.34
C TYR A 173 3.06 7.28 -13.06
N LYS A 174 3.04 7.20 -14.40
CA LYS A 174 1.91 7.51 -15.29
C LYS A 174 0.58 6.81 -14.98
N ASN A 175 0.62 5.67 -14.30
CA ASN A 175 -0.51 4.74 -14.20
C ASN A 175 -1.12 4.59 -12.81
N THR A 176 -0.72 5.36 -11.80
CA THR A 176 -0.95 4.93 -10.41
C THR A 176 -1.79 5.87 -9.54
N SER A 177 -2.35 6.92 -10.13
CA SER A 177 -3.54 7.62 -9.61
C SER A 177 -4.85 7.01 -10.14
N ALA A 178 -4.76 5.98 -10.99
CA ALA A 178 -5.89 5.39 -11.67
C ALA A 178 -6.71 4.54 -10.71
N ILE A 179 -8.03 4.64 -10.83
CA ILE A 179 -8.95 3.64 -10.30
C ILE A 179 -8.42 2.26 -10.71
N ARG A 180 -8.21 1.35 -9.75
CA ARG A 180 -7.65 0.03 -10.04
C ARG A 180 -8.56 -0.72 -11.01
N VAL A 181 -7.99 -1.27 -12.07
CA VAL A 181 -8.72 -2.06 -13.06
C VAL A 181 -8.75 -3.50 -12.59
N VAL A 182 -9.93 -4.11 -12.66
CA VAL A 182 -10.16 -5.52 -12.30
C VAL A 182 -10.81 -6.21 -13.48
N CYS A 183 -10.36 -7.41 -13.78
CA CYS A 183 -10.93 -8.26 -14.81
C CYS A 183 -11.50 -9.52 -14.14
N ASP A 184 -12.79 -9.77 -14.32
CA ASP A 184 -13.48 -10.97 -13.82
C ASP A 184 -14.24 -11.70 -14.93
N ALA A 185 -14.54 -12.98 -14.72
CA ALA A 185 -15.19 -13.81 -15.73
C ALA A 185 -16.43 -14.54 -15.21
N ILE A 186 -17.48 -14.48 -16.01
CA ILE A 186 -18.62 -15.38 -15.95
C ILE A 186 -18.25 -16.62 -16.74
N ILE A 187 -17.82 -17.67 -16.03
CA ILE A 187 -17.52 -18.97 -16.63
C ILE A 187 -18.77 -19.83 -16.51
N VAL A 188 -19.35 -20.20 -17.66
CA VAL A 188 -20.56 -21.02 -17.74
C VAL A 188 -20.22 -22.38 -18.35
N ASN A 189 -20.78 -23.43 -17.76
CA ASN A 189 -20.63 -24.80 -18.27
C ASN A 189 -21.83 -25.29 -19.09
N GLU A 190 -21.76 -26.51 -19.62
CA GLU A 190 -22.81 -27.14 -20.43
C GLU A 190 -24.13 -27.39 -19.69
N LYS A 191 -24.14 -27.23 -18.36
CA LYS A 191 -25.32 -27.37 -17.49
C LYS A 191 -25.92 -26.01 -17.11
N ASN A 192 -25.51 -24.92 -17.76
CA ASN A 192 -25.92 -23.55 -17.44
C ASN A 192 -25.58 -23.13 -15.99
N GLN A 193 -24.50 -23.69 -15.44
CA GLN A 193 -24.01 -23.29 -14.13
C GLN A 193 -22.87 -22.29 -14.29
N VAL A 194 -22.84 -21.27 -13.43
CA VAL A 194 -21.76 -20.30 -13.32
C VAL A 194 -20.76 -20.72 -12.24
N LEU A 195 -19.47 -20.55 -12.52
CA LEU A 195 -18.41 -20.75 -11.54
C LEU A 195 -18.29 -19.53 -10.63
N LEU A 196 -18.37 -19.77 -9.33
CA LEU A 196 -18.23 -18.79 -8.26
C LEU A 196 -17.12 -19.21 -7.30
N GLN A 197 -16.65 -18.24 -6.52
CA GLN A 197 -15.56 -18.43 -5.58
C GLN A 197 -15.94 -17.97 -4.17
N GLU A 198 -15.50 -18.75 -3.19
CA GLU A 198 -15.35 -18.32 -1.81
C GLU A 198 -13.96 -17.72 -1.61
N ARG A 199 -13.90 -16.52 -1.02
CA ARG A 199 -12.62 -15.88 -0.70
C ARG A 199 -12.08 -16.38 0.64
N LYS A 200 -10.75 -16.46 0.76
CA LYS A 200 -10.07 -16.78 2.03
C LYS A 200 -10.58 -15.89 3.18
N ALA A 201 -10.60 -16.43 4.40
CA ALA A 201 -11.21 -15.78 5.56
C ALA A 201 -10.75 -14.33 5.82
N HIS A 202 -9.48 -14.02 5.58
CA HIS A 202 -8.89 -12.68 5.77
C HIS A 202 -9.12 -11.72 4.59
N LEU A 203 -9.75 -12.19 3.50
CA LEU A 203 -10.03 -11.45 2.26
C LEU A 203 -11.53 -11.40 1.93
N LYS A 204 -12.39 -11.79 2.88
CA LYS A 204 -13.84 -11.71 2.71
C LYS A 204 -14.31 -10.28 2.50
N LEU A 205 -15.23 -10.11 1.56
CA LEU A 205 -15.93 -8.85 1.34
C LEU A 205 -16.92 -8.58 2.48
N VAL A 206 -17.35 -7.32 2.60
CA VAL A 206 -18.36 -6.88 3.55
C VAL A 206 -19.53 -6.26 2.77
N PRO A 207 -20.73 -6.85 2.80
CA PRO A 207 -21.07 -8.14 3.42
C PRO A 207 -20.38 -9.33 2.72
N ASP A 208 -20.32 -10.48 3.41
CA ASP A 208 -19.76 -11.72 2.86
C ASP A 208 -20.52 -12.12 1.59
N SER A 209 -19.79 -12.28 0.48
CA SER A 209 -20.36 -12.56 -0.83
C SER A 209 -19.45 -13.48 -1.64
N LEU A 210 -20.07 -14.36 -2.42
CA LEU A 210 -19.42 -15.11 -3.47
C LEU A 210 -19.00 -14.16 -4.61
N THR A 211 -17.83 -14.40 -5.19
CA THR A 211 -17.27 -13.58 -6.27
C THR A 211 -17.12 -14.38 -7.56
N LEU A 212 -17.03 -13.66 -8.68
CA LEU A 212 -16.58 -14.24 -9.94
C LEU A 212 -15.06 -14.42 -9.89
N PRO A 213 -14.52 -15.46 -10.56
CA PRO A 213 -13.08 -15.59 -10.79
C PRO A 213 -12.49 -14.40 -11.53
N GLY A 214 -11.31 -13.97 -11.08
CA GLY A 214 -10.53 -12.89 -11.66
C GLY A 214 -9.91 -11.96 -10.61
N GLY A 215 -9.15 -10.97 -11.08
CA GLY A 215 -8.34 -10.16 -10.19
C GLY A 215 -7.87 -8.84 -10.78
N GLY A 216 -6.94 -8.21 -10.08
CA GLY A 216 -6.42 -6.91 -10.44
C GLY A 216 -5.51 -6.99 -11.67
N VAL A 217 -5.60 -6.00 -12.54
CA VAL A 217 -4.67 -5.86 -13.67
C VAL A 217 -3.36 -5.28 -13.14
N ASP A 218 -2.29 -6.06 -13.25
CA ASP A 218 -0.96 -5.65 -12.78
C ASP A 218 -0.05 -5.23 -13.94
N ASN A 219 -0.26 -5.78 -15.13
CA ASN A 219 0.49 -5.44 -16.34
C ASN A 219 -0.41 -4.85 -17.45
N PHE A 220 -0.26 -3.56 -17.71
CA PHE A 220 -1.00 -2.85 -18.77
C PHE A 220 -0.29 -2.87 -20.14
N ASP A 221 0.89 -3.47 -20.25
CA ASP A 221 1.61 -3.63 -21.52
C ASP A 221 1.08 -4.84 -22.34
N VAL A 222 0.17 -5.63 -21.77
CA VAL A 222 -0.51 -6.76 -22.42
C VAL A 222 -2.03 -6.53 -22.47
N PRO A 223 -2.78 -7.21 -23.36
CA PRO A 223 -4.24 -7.14 -23.38
C PRO A 223 -4.86 -7.56 -22.05
N LEU A 224 -6.01 -6.98 -21.69
CA LEU A 224 -6.74 -7.29 -20.45
C LEU A 224 -7.15 -8.77 -20.37
N GLU A 225 -7.42 -9.37 -21.53
CA GLU A 225 -7.71 -10.78 -21.69
C GLU A 225 -6.57 -11.69 -21.22
N ALA A 226 -5.31 -11.25 -21.39
CA ALA A 226 -4.15 -12.01 -20.93
C ALA A 226 -4.01 -11.94 -19.40
N GLU A 227 -4.26 -10.78 -18.79
CA GLU A 227 -4.29 -10.64 -17.33
C GLU A 227 -5.46 -11.40 -16.71
N LEU A 228 -6.65 -11.38 -17.34
CA LEU A 228 -7.77 -12.22 -16.94
C LEU A 228 -7.41 -13.71 -16.95
N ALA A 229 -6.73 -14.17 -18.00
CA ALA A 229 -6.30 -15.57 -18.10
C ALA A 229 -5.31 -15.95 -17.00
N ARG A 230 -4.36 -15.06 -16.67
CA ARG A 230 -3.44 -15.24 -15.53
C ARG A 230 -4.21 -15.39 -14.22
N GLU A 231 -5.10 -14.45 -13.91
CA GLU A 231 -5.88 -14.45 -12.67
C GLU A 231 -6.79 -15.68 -12.54
N ILE A 232 -7.50 -16.07 -13.61
CA ILE A 232 -8.33 -17.28 -13.59
C ILE A 232 -7.48 -18.54 -13.35
N ALA A 233 -6.30 -18.64 -13.98
CA ALA A 233 -5.41 -19.77 -13.76
C ALA A 233 -4.89 -19.81 -12.31
N GLU A 234 -4.55 -18.66 -11.74
CA GLU A 234 -4.07 -18.55 -10.35
C GLU A 234 -5.16 -18.91 -9.32
N GLU A 235 -6.41 -18.50 -9.55
CA GLU A 235 -7.48 -18.72 -8.58
C GLU A 235 -8.21 -20.05 -8.74
N THR A 236 -8.26 -20.59 -9.96
CA THR A 236 -9.08 -21.77 -10.28
C THR A 236 -8.30 -22.95 -10.85
N GLY A 237 -7.05 -22.74 -11.27
CA GLY A 237 -6.26 -23.73 -12.02
C GLY A 237 -6.72 -23.93 -13.48
N LEU A 238 -7.72 -23.19 -13.95
CA LEU A 238 -8.25 -23.31 -15.30
C LEU A 238 -7.43 -22.48 -16.29
N ASP A 239 -6.93 -23.13 -17.34
CA ASP A 239 -6.32 -22.42 -18.47
C ASP A 239 -7.39 -22.00 -19.49
N ILE A 240 -7.48 -20.69 -19.71
CA ILE A 240 -8.41 -20.07 -20.66
C ILE A 240 -7.69 -19.37 -21.82
N SER A 241 -6.36 -19.48 -21.94
CA SER A 241 -5.52 -18.68 -22.85
C SER A 241 -5.92 -18.78 -24.33
N HIS A 242 -6.57 -19.88 -24.72
CA HIS A 242 -7.00 -20.14 -26.10
C HIS A 242 -8.52 -20.22 -26.25
N LYS A 243 -9.28 -19.89 -25.20
CA LYS A 243 -10.74 -19.95 -25.22
C LYS A 243 -11.33 -18.67 -25.82
N PRO A 244 -12.50 -18.74 -26.47
CA PRO A 244 -13.22 -17.54 -26.88
C PRO A 244 -13.67 -16.78 -25.63
N ILE A 245 -13.21 -15.54 -25.49
CA ILE A 245 -13.56 -14.62 -24.41
C ILE A 245 -14.28 -13.42 -25.03
N SER A 246 -15.30 -12.89 -24.34
CA SER A 246 -16.03 -11.71 -24.80
C SER A 246 -16.38 -10.81 -23.62
N LEU A 247 -16.15 -9.50 -23.78
CA LEU A 247 -16.52 -8.51 -22.78
C LEU A 247 -18.05 -8.38 -22.72
N ILE A 248 -18.64 -8.56 -21.54
CA ILE A 248 -20.08 -8.43 -21.32
C ILE A 248 -20.45 -7.12 -20.62
N ASP A 249 -19.53 -6.56 -19.82
CA ASP A 249 -19.76 -5.34 -19.06
C ASP A 249 -18.46 -4.63 -18.70
N SER A 250 -18.48 -3.30 -18.69
CA SER A 250 -17.41 -2.45 -18.16
C SER A 250 -18.03 -1.35 -17.29
N ARG A 251 -17.70 -1.34 -15.99
CA ARG A 251 -18.38 -0.47 -15.01
C ARG A 251 -17.46 0.01 -13.89
N LEU A 252 -17.76 1.21 -13.39
CA LEU A 252 -17.24 1.64 -12.09
C LEU A 252 -18.06 0.99 -10.97
N GLY A 253 -17.36 0.40 -10.00
CA GLY A 253 -17.97 -0.24 -8.85
C GLY A 253 -17.10 -0.08 -7.62
N GLY A 254 -17.66 -0.40 -6.45
CA GLY A 254 -16.91 -0.44 -5.21
C GLY A 254 -17.15 -1.72 -4.44
N THR A 255 -16.12 -2.18 -3.75
CA THR A 255 -16.23 -3.25 -2.76
C THR A 255 -15.77 -2.74 -1.42
N THR A 256 -16.37 -3.24 -0.35
CA THR A 256 -15.90 -2.99 1.00
C THR A 256 -15.20 -4.25 1.48
N ILE A 257 -13.97 -4.09 1.95
CA ILE A 257 -13.20 -5.17 2.58
C ILE A 257 -12.97 -4.83 4.05
N THR A 258 -12.81 -5.86 4.88
CA THR A 258 -12.32 -5.66 6.24
C THR A 258 -10.80 -5.49 6.20
N ARG A 259 -10.31 -4.31 6.56
CA ARG A 259 -8.87 -4.13 6.79
C ARG A 259 -8.54 -4.51 8.23
N GLN A 260 -7.62 -5.46 8.37
CA GLN A 260 -7.00 -5.82 9.63
C GLN A 260 -5.74 -5.00 9.86
N VAL A 261 -5.57 -4.44 11.05
CA VAL A 261 -4.36 -3.74 11.47
C VAL A 261 -3.78 -4.49 12.66
N THR A 262 -2.87 -5.42 12.38
CA THR A 262 -2.29 -6.35 13.37
C THR A 262 -1.68 -5.64 14.57
N HIS A 263 -0.94 -4.54 14.34
CA HIS A 263 -0.25 -3.80 15.41
C HIS A 263 -1.20 -3.11 16.39
N LEU A 264 -2.47 -2.95 16.02
CA LEU A 264 -3.49 -2.30 16.85
C LEU A 264 -4.62 -3.26 17.26
N ASP A 265 -4.54 -4.54 16.88
CA ASP A 265 -5.56 -5.57 17.12
C ASP A 265 -6.99 -5.09 16.76
N LEU A 266 -7.12 -4.47 15.59
CA LEU A 266 -8.38 -3.88 15.14
C LEU A 266 -8.70 -4.16 13.68
N ALA A 267 -9.99 -4.23 13.40
CA ALA A 267 -10.57 -4.48 12.10
C ALA A 267 -11.59 -3.39 11.75
N TYR A 268 -11.54 -2.86 10.54
CA TYR A 268 -12.52 -1.85 10.10
C TYR A 268 -12.78 -1.91 8.59
N PRO A 269 -14.00 -1.53 8.14
CA PRO A 269 -14.35 -1.56 6.73
C PRO A 269 -13.60 -0.49 5.94
N VAL A 270 -13.18 -0.83 4.74
CA VAL A 270 -12.55 0.07 3.78
C VAL A 270 -13.20 -0.14 2.43
N SER A 271 -13.76 0.94 1.87
CA SER A 271 -14.34 0.92 0.54
C SER A 271 -13.27 1.25 -0.50
N ASN A 272 -13.11 0.34 -1.46
CA ASN A 272 -12.24 0.50 -2.61
C ASN A 272 -13.11 0.69 -3.85
N HIS A 273 -12.64 1.48 -4.80
CA HIS A 273 -13.31 1.72 -6.07
C HIS A 273 -12.46 1.14 -7.21
N PHE A 274 -13.14 0.50 -8.16
CA PHE A 274 -12.50 -0.20 -9.27
C PHE A 274 -13.25 0.06 -10.58
N LEU A 275 -12.51 -0.05 -11.68
CA LEU A 275 -13.07 -0.24 -13.01
C LEU A 275 -13.10 -1.74 -13.27
N TRP A 276 -14.30 -2.32 -13.23
CA TRP A 276 -14.54 -3.72 -13.48
C TRP A 276 -14.76 -3.96 -14.97
N ASN A 277 -14.02 -4.88 -15.57
CA ASN A 277 -14.29 -5.43 -16.88
C ASN A 277 -14.67 -6.91 -16.72
N THR A 278 -15.94 -7.20 -16.94
CA THR A 278 -16.46 -8.56 -16.81
C THR A 278 -16.56 -9.21 -18.17
N TYR A 279 -16.01 -10.42 -18.28
CA TYR A 279 -15.99 -11.23 -19.49
C TYR A 279 -16.89 -12.46 -19.35
N ILE A 280 -17.25 -13.08 -20.46
CA ILE A 280 -17.97 -14.37 -20.49
C ILE A 280 -17.15 -15.43 -21.20
N ILE A 281 -17.19 -16.65 -20.65
CA ILE A 281 -16.53 -17.85 -21.16
C ILE A 281 -17.53 -19.00 -21.08
N THR A 282 -17.86 -19.63 -22.20
CA THR A 282 -18.89 -20.69 -22.27
C THR A 282 -18.33 -22.08 -22.64
N ASP A 283 -17.07 -22.15 -23.03
CA ASP A 283 -16.40 -23.40 -23.44
C ASP A 283 -15.70 -24.08 -22.25
N VAL A 284 -16.42 -24.38 -21.18
CA VAL A 284 -15.85 -25.06 -19.99
C VAL A 284 -16.77 -26.20 -19.57
N THR A 285 -16.20 -27.39 -19.34
CA THR A 285 -17.02 -28.54 -18.93
C THR A 285 -17.25 -28.55 -17.42
N SER A 286 -18.41 -29.05 -16.98
CA SER A 286 -18.71 -29.23 -15.54
C SER A 286 -17.76 -30.23 -14.85
N THR A 287 -17.00 -31.01 -15.63
CA THR A 287 -15.99 -31.97 -15.19
C THR A 287 -14.57 -31.43 -15.22
N ALA A 288 -14.38 -30.14 -15.53
CA ALA A 288 -13.06 -29.53 -15.51
C ALA A 288 -12.41 -29.70 -14.13
N THR A 289 -11.12 -30.08 -14.12
CA THR A 289 -10.37 -30.16 -12.86
C THR A 289 -10.03 -28.75 -12.41
N LEU A 290 -10.65 -28.31 -11.31
CA LEU A 290 -10.41 -27.00 -10.74
C LEU A 290 -9.69 -27.14 -9.40
N THR A 291 -8.71 -26.28 -9.17
CA THR A 291 -7.94 -26.24 -7.93
C THR A 291 -8.00 -24.81 -7.39
N PRO A 292 -8.64 -24.58 -6.23
CA PRO A 292 -8.63 -23.27 -5.58
C PRO A 292 -7.19 -22.82 -5.30
N GLY A 293 -6.86 -21.60 -5.70
CA GLY A 293 -5.54 -20.99 -5.52
C GLY A 293 -5.64 -19.49 -5.25
N GLY A 294 -4.49 -18.82 -5.12
CA GLY A 294 -4.44 -17.36 -4.92
C GLY A 294 -5.26 -16.92 -3.69
N ASP A 295 -6.26 -16.07 -3.93
CA ASP A 295 -7.18 -15.55 -2.92
C ASP A 295 -8.45 -16.40 -2.70
N CYS A 296 -8.62 -17.44 -3.52
CA CYS A 296 -9.75 -18.37 -3.49
C CYS A 296 -9.54 -19.47 -2.44
N ASP A 297 -10.59 -19.76 -1.67
CA ASP A 297 -10.65 -20.83 -0.66
C ASP A 297 -11.40 -22.05 -1.19
N ALA A 298 -12.52 -21.82 -1.88
CA ALA A 298 -13.33 -22.88 -2.48
C ALA A 298 -14.03 -22.39 -3.76
N LEU A 299 -14.31 -23.34 -4.66
CA LEU A 299 -14.98 -23.11 -5.94
C LEU A 299 -16.35 -23.77 -5.92
N VAL A 300 -17.35 -23.06 -6.44
CA VAL A 300 -18.75 -23.48 -6.40
C VAL A 300 -19.38 -23.30 -7.77
N TRP A 301 -19.94 -24.37 -8.31
CA TRP A 301 -20.84 -24.27 -9.46
C TRP A 301 -22.26 -24.03 -8.97
N MET A 302 -22.94 -23.02 -9.51
CA MET A 302 -24.31 -22.66 -9.16
C MET A 302 -25.13 -22.45 -10.43
N ASP A 303 -26.39 -22.88 -10.46
CA ASP A 303 -27.28 -22.57 -11.59
C ASP A 303 -27.33 -21.05 -11.81
N ILE A 304 -27.26 -20.60 -13.07
CA ILE A 304 -27.19 -19.16 -13.34
C ILE A 304 -28.44 -18.41 -12.86
N ASN A 305 -29.62 -19.02 -12.91
CA ASN A 305 -30.86 -18.39 -12.47
C ASN A 305 -30.92 -18.31 -10.95
N GLU A 306 -30.38 -19.33 -10.26
CA GLU A 306 -30.18 -19.30 -8.82
C GLU A 306 -29.20 -18.18 -8.43
N ALA A 307 -28.05 -18.09 -9.10
CA ALA A 307 -27.02 -17.08 -8.83
C ALA A 307 -27.53 -15.64 -9.00
N VAL A 308 -28.41 -15.39 -9.99
CA VAL A 308 -29.02 -14.08 -10.22
C VAL A 308 -29.88 -13.60 -9.04
N ALA A 309 -30.44 -14.52 -8.25
CA ALA A 309 -31.30 -14.23 -7.10
C ALA A 309 -30.63 -14.51 -5.73
N HIS A 310 -29.43 -15.09 -5.72
CA HIS A 310 -28.77 -15.54 -4.51
C HIS A 310 -28.32 -14.37 -3.62
N GLU A 311 -28.60 -14.45 -2.32
CA GLU A 311 -28.35 -13.37 -1.34
C GLU A 311 -26.86 -13.03 -1.17
N ARG A 312 -26.00 -14.04 -1.32
CA ARG A 312 -24.54 -13.88 -1.26
C ARG A 312 -23.92 -13.44 -2.59
N ILE A 313 -24.71 -13.08 -3.60
CA ILE A 313 -24.19 -12.50 -4.84
C ILE A 313 -24.46 -11.00 -4.82
N SER A 314 -23.41 -10.20 -4.98
CA SER A 314 -23.55 -8.75 -4.90
C SER A 314 -24.53 -8.20 -5.96
N PRO A 315 -25.26 -7.11 -5.68
CA PRO A 315 -26.17 -6.50 -6.67
C PRO A 315 -25.48 -6.11 -7.98
N GLY A 316 -24.17 -5.82 -7.92
CA GLY A 316 -23.35 -5.59 -9.10
C GLY A 316 -23.26 -6.83 -9.97
N ILE A 317 -22.82 -7.96 -9.41
CA ILE A 317 -22.70 -9.23 -10.14
C ILE A 317 -24.06 -9.74 -10.61
N GLN A 318 -25.11 -9.66 -9.79
CA GLN A 318 -26.48 -10.04 -10.18
C GLN A 318 -26.94 -9.30 -11.46
N LYS A 319 -26.62 -8.00 -11.60
CA LYS A 319 -26.95 -7.22 -12.80
C LYS A 319 -26.17 -7.70 -14.03
N VAL A 320 -24.93 -8.13 -13.87
CA VAL A 320 -24.11 -8.62 -14.99
C VAL A 320 -24.57 -10.00 -15.42
N LEU A 321 -24.87 -10.91 -14.48
CA LEU A 321 -25.39 -12.25 -14.79
C LEU A 321 -26.69 -12.17 -15.61
N LYS A 322 -27.57 -11.19 -15.34
CA LYS A 322 -28.79 -10.95 -16.14
C LYS A 322 -28.53 -10.56 -17.60
N LYS A 323 -27.31 -10.14 -17.96
CA LYS A 323 -26.92 -9.82 -19.34
C LYS A 323 -26.55 -11.07 -20.15
N VAL A 324 -26.27 -12.19 -19.46
CA VAL A 324 -25.93 -13.44 -20.09
C VAL A 324 -27.17 -13.99 -20.80
N LYS A 325 -27.09 -14.09 -22.13
CA LYS A 325 -28.09 -14.78 -22.94
C LYS A 325 -27.53 -16.18 -23.19
N LEU A 326 -28.05 -17.18 -22.49
CA LEU A 326 -27.75 -18.60 -22.74
C LEU A 326 -28.70 -19.18 -23.78
#